data_AF-A0A949WKH2-F1
#
_entry.id   AF-A0A949WKH2-F1
#
_cell.length_a   1.000
_cell.length_b   1.000
_cell.length_c   1.000
_cell.angle_alpha   90.00
_cell.angle_beta   90.00
_cell.angle_gamma   90.00
#
_symmetry.space_group_name_H-M   'P 1'
#
loop_
_entity.id
_entity.type
_entity.pdbx_description
1 polymer ?
#
loop_
_entity_poly.entity_id
_entity_poly.type
_entity_poly.pdbx_seq_one_letter_code
_entity_poly.pdbx_strand_id
1 'polypeptide(L)'
;MASRKSSTSEFQAIDDSVLGEYAVSDYSERLYSKVYYSIRSLCGLLAKNSFQDFNWDVFKERFATDFGKVEEKRYSLEQLLEFANRKFGKTKEDLVVLNELSWQRRREYAAQVNASVNPRMKAEN
;
A
#
# COMPACT_ATOMS: atom_id res chain seq x y z
N MET A 1 39.30 51.84 -2.38
CA MET A 1 38.89 50.51 -1.86
C MET A 1 37.54 50.17 -2.47
N ALA A 2 37.44 49.08 -3.26
CA ALA A 2 36.19 48.71 -3.94
C ALA A 2 35.48 47.61 -3.14
N SER A 3 34.25 47.89 -2.70
CA SER A 3 33.40 46.95 -1.96
C SER A 3 32.85 45.89 -2.92
N ARG A 4 33.13 44.61 -2.64
CA ARG A 4 32.62 43.46 -3.42
C ARG A 4 31.20 43.13 -2.95
N LYS A 5 30.22 43.25 -3.85
CA LYS A 5 28.85 42.79 -3.63
C LYS A 5 28.82 41.25 -3.73
N SER A 6 28.57 40.57 -2.62
CA SER A 6 28.29 39.14 -2.59
C SER A 6 26.83 38.91 -2.98
N SER A 7 26.60 38.41 -4.19
CA SER A 7 25.30 37.94 -4.65
C SER A 7 25.05 36.52 -4.13
N THR A 8 24.51 36.40 -2.93
CA THR A 8 23.94 35.13 -2.46
C THR A 8 22.62 34.94 -3.20
N SER A 9 22.61 34.02 -4.17
CA SER A 9 21.39 33.65 -4.90
C SER A 9 20.43 33.03 -3.89
N GLU A 10 19.30 33.71 -3.63
CA GLU A 10 18.24 33.19 -2.79
C GLU A 10 17.71 31.89 -3.40
N PHE A 11 17.82 30.81 -2.64
CA PHE A 11 17.32 29.50 -3.02
C PHE A 11 15.80 29.58 -3.04
N GLN A 12 15.20 29.74 -4.22
CA GLN A 12 13.75 29.70 -4.37
C GLN A 12 13.29 28.27 -4.11
N ALA A 13 12.55 28.07 -3.01
CA ALA A 13 11.86 26.83 -2.76
C ALA A 13 10.89 26.58 -3.93
N ILE A 14 11.03 25.41 -4.56
CA ILE A 14 10.15 24.99 -5.64
C ILE A 14 8.75 24.81 -5.04
N ASP A 15 7.76 25.43 -5.66
CA ASP A 15 6.35 25.25 -5.32
C ASP A 15 5.94 23.80 -5.66
N ASP A 16 5.52 23.04 -4.65
CA ASP A 16 5.10 21.63 -4.78
C ASP A 16 3.97 21.45 -5.80
N SER A 17 3.21 22.51 -6.11
CA SER A 17 2.19 22.52 -7.16
C SER A 17 2.77 22.21 -8.56
N VAL A 18 4.00 22.67 -8.85
CA VAL A 18 4.70 22.44 -10.12
C VAL A 18 5.16 20.99 -10.26
N LEU A 19 5.43 20.31 -9.14
CA LEU A 19 5.81 18.90 -9.13
C LEU A 19 4.62 17.97 -9.42
N GLY A 20 3.38 18.47 -9.32
CA GLY A 20 2.17 17.74 -9.69
C GLY A 20 2.13 17.32 -11.16
N GLU A 21 2.71 18.13 -12.07
CA GLU A 21 2.79 17.81 -13.50
C GLU A 21 3.79 16.68 -13.82
N TYR A 22 4.77 16.47 -12.93
CA TYR A 22 5.76 15.38 -13.03
C TYR A 22 5.32 14.11 -12.29
N ALA A 23 4.13 14.13 -11.66
CA ALA A 23 3.58 12.96 -11.01
C ALA A 23 3.29 11.88 -12.06
N VAL A 24 4.10 10.83 -12.07
CA VAL A 24 3.86 9.63 -12.88
C VAL A 24 2.53 9.02 -12.39
N SER A 25 1.45 9.27 -13.13
CA SER A 25 0.09 8.82 -12.80
C SER A 25 0.04 7.31 -12.50
N ASP A 26 0.80 6.52 -13.26
CA ASP A 26 0.95 5.08 -13.04
C ASP A 26 1.58 4.72 -11.68
N TYR A 27 2.49 5.54 -11.16
CA TYR A 27 3.16 5.29 -9.90
C TYR A 27 2.25 5.58 -8.71
N SER A 28 1.51 6.69 -8.75
CA SER A 28 0.58 7.07 -7.68
C SER A 28 -0.61 6.11 -7.60
N GLU A 29 -1.12 5.63 -8.74
CA GLU A 29 -2.20 4.64 -8.77
C GLU A 29 -1.77 3.26 -8.25
N ARG A 30 -0.57 2.81 -8.63
CA ARG A 30 0.01 1.57 -8.08
C ARG A 30 0.23 1.70 -6.58
N LEU A 31 0.75 2.83 -6.13
CA LEU A 31 0.99 3.08 -4.71
C LEU A 31 -0.33 3.13 -3.92
N TYR A 32 -1.35 3.80 -4.45
CA TYR A 32 -2.67 3.86 -3.85
C TYR A 32 -3.24 2.47 -3.60
N SER A 33 -3.22 1.61 -4.61
CA SER A 33 -3.73 0.24 -4.49
C SER A 33 -2.95 -0.58 -3.46
N LYS A 34 -1.62 -0.41 -3.41
CA LYS A 34 -0.76 -1.06 -2.40
C LYS A 34 -1.12 -0.61 -0.99
N VAL A 35 -1.27 0.68 -0.78
CA VAL A 35 -1.63 1.29 0.53
C VAL A 35 -3.01 0.82 0.96
N TYR A 36 -4.02 0.94 0.09
CA TYR A 36 -5.40 0.51 0.36
C TYR A 36 -5.46 -0.96 0.81
N TYR A 37 -4.84 -1.88 0.07
CA TYR A 37 -4.90 -3.29 0.42
C TYR A 37 -4.09 -3.64 1.67
N SER A 38 -3.04 -2.89 1.97
CA SER A 38 -2.27 -3.06 3.21
C SER A 38 -3.07 -2.63 4.43
N ILE A 39 -3.76 -1.49 4.34
CA ILE A 39 -4.70 -1.03 5.38
C ILE A 39 -5.81 -2.06 5.60
N ARG A 40 -6.41 -2.57 4.52
CA ARG A 40 -7.43 -3.64 4.62
C ARG A 40 -6.89 -4.86 5.35
N SER A 41 -5.66 -5.28 5.03
CA SER A 41 -5.02 -6.41 5.70
C SER A 41 -4.78 -6.14 7.19
N LEU A 42 -4.30 -4.95 7.54
CA LEU A 42 -4.04 -4.56 8.93
C LEU A 42 -5.33 -4.52 9.76
N CYS A 43 -6.38 -3.87 9.24
CA CYS A 43 -7.70 -3.88 9.87
C CYS A 43 -8.26 -5.29 10.02
N GLY A 44 -8.10 -6.14 9.00
CA GLY A 44 -8.56 -7.52 9.04
C GLY A 44 -7.82 -8.38 10.06
N LEU A 45 -6.50 -8.17 10.22
CA LEU A 45 -5.71 -8.85 11.26
C LEU A 45 -6.14 -8.43 12.67
N LEU A 46 -6.40 -7.14 12.91
CA LEU A 46 -6.94 -6.68 14.19
C LEU A 46 -8.30 -7.30 14.49
N ALA A 47 -9.20 -7.31 13.51
CA ALA A 47 -10.52 -7.91 13.66
C ALA A 47 -10.42 -9.43 13.92
N LYS A 48 -9.59 -10.14 13.16
CA LYS A 48 -9.33 -11.57 13.37
C LYS A 48 -8.83 -11.87 14.78
N ASN A 49 -7.95 -11.04 15.33
CA ASN A 49 -7.43 -11.23 16.69
C ASN A 49 -8.47 -10.89 17.78
N SER A 50 -9.54 -10.17 17.43
CA SER A 50 -10.57 -9.72 18.37
C SER A 50 -11.80 -10.62 18.38
N PHE A 51 -12.05 -11.39 17.31
CA PHE A 51 -13.25 -12.21 17.14
C PHE A 51 -12.92 -13.68 16.88
N GLN A 52 -13.60 -14.59 17.57
CA GLN A 52 -13.37 -16.03 17.47
C GLN A 52 -13.87 -16.62 16.13
N ASP A 53 -15.03 -16.15 15.64
CA ASP A 53 -15.67 -16.60 14.39
C ASP A 53 -15.39 -15.67 13.20
N PHE A 54 -14.15 -15.19 13.08
CA PHE A 54 -13.80 -14.21 12.06
C PHE A 54 -13.88 -14.79 10.63
N ASN A 55 -14.68 -14.13 9.78
CA ASN A 55 -14.79 -14.45 8.35
C ASN A 55 -14.19 -13.32 7.49
N TRP A 56 -13.21 -13.68 6.66
CA TRP A 56 -12.51 -12.73 5.79
C TRP A 56 -13.41 -12.09 4.73
N ASP A 57 -14.39 -12.79 4.19
CA ASP A 57 -15.22 -12.30 3.10
C ASP A 57 -16.25 -11.29 3.64
N VAL A 58 -16.88 -11.61 4.76
CA VAL A 58 -17.75 -10.66 5.48
C VAL A 58 -16.99 -9.39 5.88
N PHE A 59 -15.75 -9.55 6.38
CA PHE A 59 -14.90 -8.40 6.69
C PHE A 59 -14.59 -7.54 5.46
N LYS A 60 -14.23 -8.16 4.32
CA LYS A 60 -13.91 -7.41 3.09
C LYS A 60 -15.11 -6.62 2.59
N GLU A 61 -16.31 -7.19 2.67
CA GLU A 61 -17.55 -6.50 2.29
C GLU A 61 -17.77 -5.27 3.16
N ARG A 62 -17.74 -5.44 4.49
CA ARG A 62 -17.89 -4.31 5.43
C ARG A 62 -16.81 -3.25 5.24
N PHE A 63 -15.56 -3.67 5.05
CA PHE A 63 -14.47 -2.75 4.77
C PHE A 63 -14.73 -1.96 3.48
N ALA A 64 -15.23 -2.58 2.42
CA ALA A 64 -15.59 -1.89 1.19
C ALA A 64 -16.80 -0.97 1.36
N THR A 65 -17.75 -1.29 2.25
CA THR A 65 -18.84 -0.38 2.61
C THR A 65 -18.30 0.92 3.23
N ASP A 66 -17.36 0.80 4.16
CA ASP A 66 -16.80 1.95 4.90
C ASP A 66 -15.79 2.72 4.05
N PHE A 67 -14.78 2.03 3.51
CA PHE A 67 -13.65 2.62 2.79
C PHE A 67 -13.90 2.85 1.30
N GLY A 68 -15.03 2.38 0.77
CA GLY A 68 -15.25 2.29 -0.68
C GLY A 68 -14.39 1.22 -1.33
N LYS A 69 -14.58 1.02 -2.63
CA LYS A 69 -13.70 0.18 -3.44
C LYS A 69 -12.43 0.94 -3.85
N VAL A 70 -11.39 0.21 -4.26
CA VAL A 70 -10.11 0.83 -4.64
C VAL A 70 -10.28 1.72 -5.88
N GLU A 71 -11.17 1.35 -6.79
CA GLU A 71 -11.48 2.06 -8.03
C GLU A 71 -12.26 3.36 -7.77
N GLU A 72 -13.04 3.40 -6.68
CA GLU A 72 -13.85 4.55 -6.30
C GLU A 72 -13.01 5.68 -5.70
N LYS A 73 -11.78 5.38 -5.25
CA LYS A 73 -10.84 6.33 -4.62
C LYS A 73 -11.52 7.27 -3.61
N ARG A 74 -12.39 6.72 -2.74
CA ARG A 74 -13.19 7.49 -1.76
C ARG A 74 -12.36 8.38 -0.84
N TYR A 75 -11.12 7.97 -0.56
CA TYR A 75 -10.13 8.74 0.18
C TYR A 75 -8.91 9.01 -0.70
N SER A 76 -8.24 10.14 -0.49
CA SER A 76 -6.96 10.42 -1.16
C SER A 76 -5.85 9.50 -0.63
N LEU A 77 -4.74 9.41 -1.38
CA LEU A 77 -3.56 8.66 -0.94
C LEU A 77 -3.04 9.19 0.41
N GLU A 78 -2.97 10.51 0.56
CA GLU A 78 -2.50 11.18 1.78
C GLU A 78 -3.40 10.85 2.96
N GLN A 79 -4.72 10.83 2.77
CA GLN A 79 -5.68 10.46 3.82
C GLN A 79 -5.49 9.01 4.27
N LEU A 80 -5.23 8.09 3.33
CA LEU A 80 -4.96 6.70 3.67
C LEU A 80 -3.62 6.54 4.40
N LEU A 81 -2.58 7.26 3.98
CA LEU A 81 -1.28 7.25 4.64
C LEU A 81 -1.39 7.83 6.06
N GLU A 82 -2.10 8.93 6.24
CA GLU A 82 -2.34 9.55 7.54
C GLU A 82 -3.13 8.60 8.46
N PHE A 83 -4.18 7.96 7.93
CA PHE A 83 -4.93 6.95 8.67
C PHE A 83 -4.02 5.80 9.13
N ALA A 84 -3.19 5.29 8.22
CA ALA A 84 -2.30 4.19 8.51
C ALA A 84 -1.24 4.56 9.57
N ASN A 85 -0.72 5.78 9.48
CA ASN A 85 0.23 6.30 10.46
C ASN A 85 -0.43 6.45 11.83
N ARG A 86 -1.57 7.13 11.94
CA ARG A 86 -2.26 7.35 13.22
C ARG A 86 -2.73 6.07 13.88
N LYS A 87 -3.28 5.14 13.11
CA LYS A 87 -3.90 3.92 13.65
C LYS A 87 -2.90 2.80 13.92
N PHE A 88 -1.87 2.67 13.10
CA PHE A 88 -0.95 1.52 13.13
C PHE A 88 0.52 1.90 13.32
N GLY A 89 0.85 3.19 13.35
CA GLY A 89 2.24 3.67 13.35
C GLY A 89 3.00 3.24 12.10
N LYS A 90 2.33 3.12 10.94
CA LYS A 90 2.93 2.64 9.70
C LYS A 90 3.22 3.78 8.73
N THR A 91 4.42 3.75 8.18
CA THR A 91 4.88 4.64 7.11
C THR A 91 4.44 4.11 5.74
N LYS A 92 4.62 4.93 4.71
CA LYS A 92 4.39 4.51 3.32
C LYS A 92 5.23 3.27 2.97
N GLU A 93 6.50 3.27 3.34
CA GLU A 93 7.47 2.20 3.07
C GLU A 93 7.03 0.90 3.74
N ASP A 94 6.59 0.97 5.00
CA ASP A 94 6.04 -0.19 5.71
C ASP A 94 4.85 -0.81 4.97
N LEU A 95 3.94 0.03 4.47
CA LEU A 95 2.74 -0.42 3.77
C LEU A 95 3.10 -1.08 2.43
N VAL A 96 4.10 -0.57 1.71
CA VAL A 96 4.59 -1.22 0.48
C VAL A 96 5.16 -2.61 0.78
N VAL A 97 5.99 -2.73 1.81
CA VAL A 97 6.58 -4.02 2.23
C VAL A 97 5.50 -5.00 2.65
N LEU A 98 4.51 -4.56 3.44
CA LEU A 98 3.38 -5.40 3.86
C LEU A 98 2.58 -5.93 2.66
N ASN A 99 2.37 -5.09 1.64
CA ASN A 99 1.69 -5.50 0.42
C ASN A 99 2.47 -6.62 -0.30
N GLU A 100 3.78 -6.44 -0.45
CA GLU A 100 4.66 -7.40 -1.13
C GLU A 100 4.70 -8.74 -0.39
N LEU A 101 4.83 -8.73 0.94
CA LEU A 101 4.76 -9.92 1.76
C LEU A 101 3.41 -10.63 1.63
N SER A 102 2.31 -9.88 1.56
CA SER A 102 0.98 -10.47 1.34
C SER A 102 0.88 -11.14 -0.02
N TRP A 103 1.46 -10.56 -1.08
CA TRP A 103 1.48 -11.17 -2.42
C TRP A 103 2.40 -12.37 -2.49
N GLN A 104 3.54 -12.31 -1.80
CA GLN A 104 4.45 -13.45 -1.70
C GLN A 104 3.74 -14.67 -1.09
N ARG A 105 3.06 -14.51 0.05
CA ARG A 105 2.30 -15.61 0.69
C ARG A 105 1.23 -16.19 -0.23
N ARG A 106 0.54 -15.36 -1.03
CA ARG A 106 -0.45 -15.82 -2.00
C ARG A 106 0.19 -16.63 -3.13
N ARG A 107 1.36 -16.21 -3.63
CA ARG A 107 2.11 -16.96 -4.64
C ARG A 107 2.60 -18.30 -4.09
N GLU A 108 3.11 -18.32 -2.87
CA GLU A 108 3.55 -19.54 -2.18
C GLU A 108 2.37 -20.52 -2.01
N TYR A 109 1.22 -20.03 -1.55
CA TYR A 109 0.01 -20.84 -1.42
C TYR A 109 -0.45 -21.39 -2.78
N ALA A 110 -0.50 -20.56 -3.82
CA ALA A 110 -0.87 -21.00 -5.17
C ALA A 110 0.10 -22.06 -5.71
N ALA A 111 1.41 -21.90 -5.47
CA ALA A 111 2.42 -22.89 -5.84
C ALA A 111 2.23 -24.22 -5.10
N GLN A 112 1.93 -24.19 -3.80
CA GLN A 112 1.64 -25.39 -3.00
C GLN A 112 0.37 -26.10 -3.46
N VAL A 113 -0.72 -25.36 -3.70
CA VAL A 113 -1.97 -25.93 -4.23
C VAL A 113 -1.73 -26.57 -5.60
N ASN A 114 -1.04 -25.89 -6.50
CA ASN A 114 -0.72 -26.45 -7.83
C ASN A 114 0.17 -27.70 -7.75
N ALA A 115 1.16 -27.72 -6.84
CA ALA A 115 2.00 -28.88 -6.60
C ALA A 115 1.21 -30.06 -6.00
N SER A 116 0.21 -29.78 -5.15
CA SER A 116 -0.67 -30.81 -4.58
C SER A 116 -1.70 -31.37 -5.56
N VAL A 117 -2.12 -30.56 -6.55
CA VAL A 117 -3.07 -30.96 -7.61
C VAL A 117 -2.38 -31.76 -8.73
N ASN A 118 -1.06 -31.65 -8.88
CA ASN A 118 -0.31 -32.34 -9.95
C ASN A 118 0.87 -33.18 -9.42
N PRO A 119 0.60 -34.33 -8.74
CA PRO A 119 1.66 -35.18 -8.17
C PRO A 119 2.51 -35.96 -9.20
N ARG A 120 2.20 -35.87 -10.51
CA ARG A 120 2.77 -36.75 -11.56
C ARG A 120 4.13 -36.34 -12.15
N MET A 121 4.84 -35.33 -11.62
CA MET A 121 6.20 -34.97 -12.07
C MET A 121 7.30 -35.25 -11.04
N LYS A 122 7.07 -36.21 -10.13
CA LYS A 122 8.03 -36.59 -9.08
C LYS A 122 8.56 -38.03 -9.22
N ALA A 123 8.40 -38.65 -10.39
CA ALA A 123 8.79 -40.05 -10.59
C ALA A 123 9.45 -40.30 -11.95
N GLU A 124 10.44 -39.49 -12.34
CA GLU A 124 11.44 -39.91 -13.33
C GLU A 124 12.80 -39.32 -12.94
N ASN A 125 13.61 -40.16 -12.27
CA ASN A 125 15.06 -40.06 -12.20
C ASN A 125 15.60 -41.49 -12.04
#